data_AF-A0A1X4N879-F1
#
_entry.id   AF-A0A1X4N879-F1
#
_cell.length_a   1.000
_cell.length_b   1.000
_cell.length_c   1.000
_cell.angle_alpha   90.00
_cell.angle_beta   90.00
_cell.angle_gamma   90.00
#
_symmetry.space_group_name_H-M   'P 1'
#
loop_
_entity.id
_entity.type
_entity.pdbx_description
1 polymer ?
#
loop_
_entity_poly.entity_id
_entity_poly.type
_entity_poly.pdbx_seq_one_letter_code
_entity_poly.pdbx_strand_id
1 'polypeptide(L)'
;MEDWQPWTDKPENSHAGRILALANCIYKMHYTTEQHATQGPIETFDNKCAGDLEKAAHVLAQAGFTRFIDDIGRRSVFLFEPSEFEQIAVGPDALAVDADQVCEAIEWLAIGHFRSSEEIDYLAKVMR
;
A
#
# COMPACT_ATOMS: atom_id res chain seq x y z
N MET A 1 -3.37 23.20 11.37
CA MET A 1 -2.92 22.88 10.00
C MET A 1 -1.46 22.53 10.14
N GLU A 2 -1.11 21.24 10.19
CA GLU A 2 0.29 20.84 10.05
C GLU A 2 0.58 20.90 8.56
N ASP A 3 1.33 21.93 8.16
CA ASP A 3 1.73 22.14 6.78
C ASP A 3 2.74 21.07 6.40
N TRP A 4 2.41 20.31 5.35
CA TRP A 4 3.31 19.40 4.66
C TRP A 4 4.68 20.06 4.47
N GLN A 5 5.76 19.30 4.69
CA GLN A 5 7.11 19.86 4.66
C GLN A 5 7.35 20.56 3.30
N PRO A 6 7.77 21.84 3.27
CA PRO A 6 7.83 22.65 2.06
C PRO A 6 8.91 22.20 1.05
N TRP A 7 9.69 21.16 1.37
CA TRP A 7 10.76 20.61 0.52
C TRP A 7 10.43 19.23 -0.06
N THR A 8 9.22 18.72 0.14
CA THR A 8 8.72 17.47 -0.46
C THR A 8 7.53 17.77 -1.35
N ASP A 9 7.50 17.19 -2.55
CA ASP A 9 6.32 17.26 -3.41
C ASP A 9 5.10 16.73 -2.64
N LYS A 10 3.96 17.40 -2.79
CA LYS A 10 2.73 16.98 -2.11
C LYS A 10 2.24 15.66 -2.73
N PRO A 11 1.75 14.71 -1.91
CA PRO A 11 1.11 13.51 -2.42
C PRO A 11 -0.05 13.88 -3.35
N GLU A 12 -0.17 13.17 -4.46
CA GLU A 12 -1.25 13.40 -5.40
C GLU A 12 -2.56 12.82 -4.83
N ASN A 13 -3.54 13.69 -4.55
CA ASN A 13 -4.86 13.26 -4.07
C ASN A 13 -5.79 12.82 -5.22
N SER A 14 -5.27 12.01 -6.14
CA SER A 14 -6.03 11.31 -7.18
C SER A 14 -6.22 9.84 -6.81
N HIS A 15 -7.08 9.11 -7.53
CA HIS A 15 -7.26 7.67 -7.31
C HIS A 15 -5.93 6.91 -7.46
N ALA A 16 -5.20 7.16 -8.55
CA ALA A 16 -3.89 6.58 -8.80
C ALA A 16 -2.86 7.02 -7.74
N GLY A 17 -2.85 8.29 -7.37
CA GLY A 17 -1.95 8.81 -6.33
C GLY A 17 -2.16 8.14 -4.96
N ARG A 18 -3.41 7.86 -4.58
CA ARG A 18 -3.72 7.12 -3.34
C ARG A 18 -3.24 5.67 -3.40
N ILE A 19 -3.44 4.98 -4.52
CA ILE A 19 -2.93 3.61 -4.70
C ILE A 19 -1.39 3.60 -4.64
N LEU A 20 -0.74 4.56 -5.27
CA LEU A 20 0.72 4.73 -5.22
C LEU A 20 1.23 4.96 -3.80
N ALA A 21 0.54 5.80 -3.03
CA ALA A 21 0.84 6.04 -1.62
C ALA A 21 0.74 4.77 -0.77
N LEU A 22 -0.29 3.94 -0.99
CA LEU A 22 -0.42 2.63 -0.34
C LEU A 22 0.77 1.73 -0.66
N ALA A 23 1.12 1.60 -1.94
CA ALA A 23 2.24 0.76 -2.38
C ALA A 23 3.57 1.21 -1.74
N ASN A 24 3.83 2.52 -1.77
CA ASN A 24 5.02 3.12 -1.17
C ASN A 24 5.07 2.93 0.34
N CYS A 25 3.95 3.11 1.04
CA CYS A 25 3.87 2.91 2.49
C CYS A 25 4.19 1.46 2.86
N ILE A 26 3.51 0.50 2.22
CA ILE A 26 3.72 -0.93 2.48
C ILE A 26 5.16 -1.33 2.16
N TYR A 27 5.69 -0.95 1.00
CA TYR A 27 7.05 -1.29 0.60
C TYR A 27 8.11 -0.75 1.58
N LYS A 28 8.02 0.53 1.96
CA LYS A 28 9.04 1.17 2.79
C LYS A 28 8.98 0.78 4.26
N MET A 29 7.80 0.47 4.77
CA MET A 29 7.57 0.38 6.22
C MET A 29 7.22 -1.02 6.71
N HIS A 30 6.70 -1.88 5.84
CA HIS A 30 6.18 -3.19 6.23
C HIS A 30 6.76 -4.36 5.45
N TYR A 31 7.44 -4.11 4.33
CA TYR A 31 8.13 -5.14 3.56
C TYR A 31 9.44 -5.54 4.25
N THR A 32 9.61 -6.84 4.47
CA THR A 32 10.78 -7.38 5.18
C THR A 32 11.23 -8.70 4.60
N THR A 33 12.52 -9.01 4.73
CA THR A 33 13.07 -10.29 4.32
C THR A 33 12.72 -11.37 5.34
N GLU A 34 11.98 -12.38 4.91
CA GLU A 34 11.70 -13.59 5.66
C GLU A 34 12.49 -14.78 5.08
N GLN A 35 12.87 -15.74 5.93
CA GLN A 35 13.53 -16.97 5.49
C GLN A 35 12.48 -18.04 5.17
N HIS A 36 12.29 -18.32 3.89
CA HIS A 36 11.41 -19.40 3.45
C HIS A 36 12.15 -20.74 3.39
N ALA A 37 11.57 -21.77 4.01
CA ALA A 37 12.22 -23.07 4.22
C ALA A 37 12.70 -23.74 2.91
N THR A 38 12.06 -23.48 1.78
CA THR A 38 12.38 -24.10 0.48
C THR A 38 12.94 -23.16 -0.57
N GLN A 39 12.76 -21.85 -0.40
CA GLN A 39 13.05 -20.84 -1.43
C GLN A 39 14.16 -19.87 -0.98
N GLY A 40 14.62 -19.98 0.27
CA GLY A 40 15.61 -19.06 0.84
C GLY A 40 14.98 -17.73 1.24
N PRO A 41 15.78 -16.64 1.32
CA PRO A 41 15.26 -15.34 1.68
C PRO A 41 14.28 -14.83 0.62
N ILE A 42 13.07 -14.45 1.06
CA ILE A 42 12.04 -13.82 0.23
C ILE A 42 11.62 -12.54 0.95
N GLU A 43 11.49 -11.44 0.22
CA GLU A 43 10.88 -10.25 0.75
C GLU A 43 9.36 -10.39 0.73
N THR A 44 8.72 -10.16 1.86
CA THR A 44 7.29 -10.34 2.01
C THR A 44 6.72 -9.27 2.92
N PHE A 45 5.42 -9.07 2.79
CA PHE A 45 4.61 -8.27 3.70
C PHE A 45 3.60 -9.19 4.39
N ASP A 46 3.66 -9.26 5.72
CA ASP A 46 2.65 -9.94 6.56
C ASP A 46 1.53 -8.95 6.89
N ASN A 47 0.37 -9.12 6.24
CA ASN A 47 -0.78 -8.24 6.39
C ASN A 47 -1.65 -8.55 7.63
N LYS A 48 -1.22 -9.51 8.47
CA LYS A 48 -1.83 -9.88 9.76
C LYS A 48 -3.27 -10.43 9.69
N CYS A 49 -3.81 -10.71 8.51
CA CYS A 49 -5.14 -11.30 8.26
C CYS A 49 -6.34 -10.53 8.85
N ALA A 50 -6.13 -9.35 9.41
CA ALA A 50 -7.19 -8.55 10.01
C ALA A 50 -6.72 -7.10 10.19
N GLY A 51 -7.46 -6.16 9.60
CA GLY A 51 -7.35 -4.74 9.93
C GLY A 51 -6.85 -3.85 8.80
N ASP A 52 -6.07 -2.84 9.16
CA ASP A 52 -5.52 -1.80 8.29
C ASP A 52 -4.57 -2.35 7.21
N LEU A 53 -3.64 -3.23 7.59
CA LEU A 53 -2.69 -3.86 6.67
C LEU A 53 -3.36 -4.83 5.69
N GLU A 54 -4.42 -5.51 6.10
CA GLU A 54 -5.20 -6.43 5.26
C GLU A 54 -5.92 -5.67 4.13
N LYS A 55 -6.59 -4.55 4.46
CA LYS A 55 -7.27 -3.71 3.45
C LYS A 55 -6.29 -3.18 2.40
N ALA A 56 -5.13 -2.70 2.85
CA ALA A 56 -4.07 -2.26 1.94
C ALA A 56 -3.57 -3.41 1.05
N ALA A 57 -3.38 -4.61 1.62
CA ALA A 57 -2.97 -5.78 0.86
C ALA A 57 -3.99 -6.15 -0.23
N HIS A 58 -5.30 -6.10 0.06
CA HIS A 58 -6.33 -6.38 -0.92
C HIS A 58 -6.37 -5.34 -2.05
N VAL A 59 -6.31 -4.05 -1.73
CA VAL A 59 -6.25 -2.98 -2.75
C VAL A 59 -5.03 -3.18 -3.64
N LEU A 60 -3.85 -3.44 -3.06
CA LEU A 60 -2.62 -3.65 -3.83
C LEU A 60 -2.65 -4.93 -4.65
N ALA A 61 -3.31 -5.99 -4.18
CA ALA A 61 -3.47 -7.22 -4.95
C ALA A 61 -4.43 -7.02 -6.14
N GLN A 62 -5.54 -6.32 -5.94
CA GLN A 62 -6.49 -6.00 -7.01
C GLN A 62 -5.90 -5.03 -8.04
N ALA A 63 -5.11 -4.05 -7.59
CA ALA A 63 -4.41 -3.11 -8.46
C ALA A 63 -3.19 -3.72 -9.19
N GLY A 64 -2.84 -4.98 -8.92
CA GLY A 64 -1.77 -5.70 -9.61
C GLY A 64 -0.36 -5.44 -9.06
N PHE A 65 -0.20 -4.75 -7.93
CA PHE A 65 1.10 -4.52 -7.30
C PHE A 65 1.67 -5.75 -6.62
N THR A 66 0.78 -6.53 -5.99
CA THR A 66 1.18 -7.66 -5.15
C THR A 66 0.39 -8.91 -5.50
N ARG A 67 0.87 -10.06 -5.02
CA ARG A 67 0.07 -11.29 -4.96
C ARG A 67 0.23 -11.95 -3.60
N PHE A 68 -0.81 -12.65 -3.16
CA PHE A 68 -0.71 -13.52 -1.99
C PHE A 68 0.14 -14.76 -2.32
N ILE A 69 0.92 -15.22 -1.35
CA ILE A 69 1.79 -16.41 -1.47
C ILE A 69 1.37 -17.55 -0.56
N ASP A 70 0.34 -17.36 0.24
CA ASP A 70 -0.30 -18.41 1.04
C ASP A 70 -1.81 -18.43 0.83
N ASP A 71 -2.40 -19.60 1.10
CA ASP A 71 -3.82 -19.86 0.84
C ASP A 71 -4.76 -19.06 1.75
N ILE A 72 -4.23 -18.56 2.87
CA ILE A 72 -4.97 -17.75 3.84
C ILE A 72 -4.89 -16.25 3.54
N GLY A 73 -4.16 -15.84 2.49
CA GLY A 73 -4.05 -14.45 2.08
C GLY A 73 -3.32 -13.55 3.07
N ARG A 74 -2.42 -14.09 3.89
CA ARG A 74 -1.68 -13.37 4.93
C ARG A 74 -0.42 -12.70 4.42
N ARG A 75 0.29 -13.39 3.54
CA ARG A 75 1.59 -12.93 3.03
C ARG A 75 1.48 -12.50 1.60
N SER A 76 2.01 -11.31 1.33
CA SER A 76 2.05 -10.73 -0.01
C SER A 76 3.50 -10.50 -0.45
N VAL A 77 3.75 -10.66 -1.75
CA VAL A 77 4.99 -10.25 -2.41
C VAL A 77 4.68 -9.18 -3.44
N PHE A 78 5.58 -8.22 -3.63
CA PHE A 78 5.50 -7.30 -4.76
C PHE A 78 5.86 -8.02 -6.06
N LEU A 79 5.15 -7.67 -7.13
CA LEU A 79 5.37 -8.19 -8.47
C LEU A 79 6.35 -7.34 -9.29
N PHE A 80 6.57 -6.11 -8.84
CA PHE A 80 7.31 -5.07 -9.54
C PHE A 80 8.18 -4.31 -8.54
N GLU A 81 9.23 -3.67 -9.05
CA GLU A 81 10.09 -2.82 -8.23
C GLU A 81 9.49 -1.42 -8.03
N PRO A 82 9.90 -0.66 -6.99
CA PRO A 82 9.38 0.69 -6.76
C PRO A 82 9.50 1.64 -7.95
N SER A 83 10.48 1.43 -8.83
CA SER A 83 10.65 2.22 -10.07
C SER A 83 9.50 2.06 -11.06
N GLU A 84 8.67 1.04 -10.91
CA GLU A 84 7.56 0.72 -11.81
C GLU A 84 6.19 1.11 -11.21
N PHE A 85 6.14 1.45 -9.91
CA PHE A 85 4.89 1.65 -9.18
C PHE A 85 3.99 2.72 -9.80
N GLU A 86 4.56 3.82 -10.29
CA GLU A 86 3.79 4.88 -10.95
C GLU A 86 3.04 4.37 -12.17
N GLN A 87 3.67 3.50 -12.97
CA GLN A 87 3.04 2.90 -14.15
C GLN A 87 1.90 1.95 -13.77
N ILE A 88 2.08 1.18 -12.70
CA ILE A 88 1.04 0.26 -12.22
C ILE A 88 -0.15 1.04 -11.64
N ALA A 89 0.09 2.15 -10.93
CA ALA A 89 -0.95 2.97 -10.29
C ALA A 89 -1.94 3.59 -11.29
N VAL A 90 -1.49 3.85 -12.52
CA VAL A 90 -2.33 4.36 -13.63
C VAL A 90 -2.79 3.24 -14.59
N GLY A 91 -2.48 1.99 -14.27
CA GLY A 91 -2.83 0.82 -15.05
C GLY A 91 -4.32 0.47 -14.99
N PRO A 92 -4.81 -0.37 -15.92
CA PRO A 92 -6.23 -0.73 -15.99
C PRO A 92 -6.74 -1.42 -14.72
N ASP A 93 -5.92 -2.28 -14.11
CA ASP A 93 -6.31 -3.01 -12.89
C ASP A 93 -6.44 -2.06 -11.69
N ALA A 94 -5.49 -1.12 -11.53
CA ALA A 94 -5.55 -0.09 -10.49
C ALA A 94 -6.76 0.85 -10.66
N LEU A 95 -7.07 1.25 -11.90
CA LEU A 95 -8.23 2.08 -12.21
C LEU A 95 -9.57 1.35 -12.03
N ALA A 96 -9.57 0.02 -12.06
CA ALA A 96 -10.74 -0.81 -11.82
C ALA A 96 -11.02 -1.07 -10.33
N VAL A 97 -10.05 -0.79 -9.44
CA VAL A 97 -10.27 -0.88 -7.99
C VAL A 97 -11.28 0.17 -7.56
N ASP A 98 -12.23 -0.24 -6.73
CA ASP A 98 -13.26 0.64 -6.21
C ASP A 98 -12.66 1.80 -5.40
N ALA A 99 -13.11 3.03 -5.70
CA ALA A 99 -12.55 4.23 -5.09
C ALA A 99 -12.82 4.29 -3.57
N ASP A 100 -13.96 3.80 -3.10
CA ASP A 100 -14.28 3.79 -1.68
C ASP A 100 -13.39 2.79 -0.94
N GLN A 101 -13.07 1.64 -1.54
CA GLN A 101 -12.10 0.69 -1.01
C GLN A 101 -10.69 1.28 -0.87
N VAL A 102 -10.23 2.04 -1.88
CA VAL A 102 -8.95 2.75 -1.81
C VAL A 102 -8.99 3.79 -0.69
N CYS A 103 -10.06 4.56 -0.58
CA CYS A 103 -10.19 5.57 0.46
C CYS A 103 -10.20 4.96 1.86
N GLU A 104 -10.96 3.89 2.05
CA GLU A 104 -11.01 3.17 3.31
C GLU A 104 -9.64 2.63 3.70
N ALA A 105 -8.88 2.06 2.76
CA ALA A 105 -7.52 1.57 3.05
C ALA A 105 -6.58 2.69 3.52
N ILE A 106 -6.64 3.88 2.92
CA ILE A 106 -5.87 5.06 3.35
C ILE A 106 -6.26 5.46 4.77
N GLU A 107 -7.56 5.62 5.04
CA GLU A 107 -8.06 6.05 6.35
C GLU A 107 -7.68 5.07 7.45
N TRP A 108 -7.86 3.77 7.21
CA TRP A 108 -7.56 2.72 8.17
C TRP A 108 -6.06 2.63 8.47
N LEU A 109 -5.18 2.80 7.48
CA LEU A 109 -3.74 2.87 7.74
C LEU A 109 -3.35 4.11 8.55
N ALA A 110 -3.97 5.26 8.29
CA ALA A 110 -3.65 6.50 9.00
C ALA A 110 -4.08 6.48 10.47
N ILE A 111 -5.20 5.81 10.80
CA ILE A 111 -5.72 5.70 12.18
C ILE A 111 -5.36 4.37 12.87
N GLY A 112 -4.74 3.47 12.13
CA GLY A 112 -4.54 2.09 12.49
C GLY A 112 -3.53 1.90 13.62
N HIS A 113 -3.32 0.63 13.98
CA HIS A 113 -2.35 0.28 15.02
C HIS A 113 -0.92 0.24 14.50
N PHE A 114 -0.74 0.11 13.19
CA PHE A 114 0.57 0.06 12.56
C PHE A 114 1.01 1.44 12.07
N ARG A 115 2.33 1.59 11.93
CA ARG A 115 2.94 2.86 11.53
C ARG A 115 2.71 3.11 10.04
N SER A 116 1.97 4.16 9.71
CA SER A 116 1.81 4.69 8.34
C SER A 116 2.92 5.68 7.96
N SER A 117 3.01 6.02 6.67
CA SER A 117 3.87 7.10 6.18
C SER A 117 3.20 8.47 6.34
N GLU A 118 4.00 9.54 6.37
CA GLU A 118 3.49 10.92 6.39
C GLU A 118 2.56 11.19 5.20
N GLU A 119 2.85 10.57 4.05
CA GLU A 119 2.03 10.63 2.84
C GLU A 119 0.61 10.07 3.05
N ILE A 120 0.47 8.94 3.74
CA ILE A 120 -0.83 8.36 4.10
C ILE A 120 -1.58 9.27 5.07
N ASP A 121 -0.89 9.79 6.09
CA ASP A 121 -1.49 10.69 7.07
C ASP A 121 -1.98 12.00 6.44
N TYR A 122 -1.23 12.52 5.47
CA TYR A 122 -1.63 13.69 4.71
C TYR A 122 -2.88 13.41 3.87
N LEU A 123 -2.87 12.32 3.08
CA LEU A 123 -4.00 11.94 2.23
C LEU A 123 -5.27 11.74 3.06
N ALA A 124 -5.20 11.04 4.19
CA ALA A 124 -6.33 10.85 5.09
C ALA A 124 -6.90 12.18 5.64
N LYS A 125 -6.07 13.22 5.80
CA LYS A 125 -6.51 14.55 6.22
C LYS A 125 -7.20 15.35 5.10
N VAL A 126 -6.76 15.20 3.84
CA VAL A 126 -7.25 16.00 2.69
C VAL A 126 -8.32 15.31 1.84
N MET A 127 -8.60 14.04 2.10
CA MET A 127 -9.71 13.30 1.49
C MET A 127 -11.09 13.64 2.08
N ARG A 128 -11.10 14.34 3.22
CA ARG A 128 -12.29 14.81 3.93
C ARG A 128 -12.67 16.23 3.52
#